data_AF-A0A356V416-F1
#
_entry.id   AF-A0A356V416-F1
#
_cell.length_a   1.000
_cell.length_b   1.000
_cell.length_c   1.000
_cell.angle_alpha   90.00
_cell.angle_beta   90.00
_cell.angle_gamma   90.00
#
_symmetry.space_group_name_H-M   'P 1'
#
loop_
_entity.id
_entity.type
_entity.pdbx_description
1 polymer ?
#
loop_
_entity_poly.entity_id
_entity_poly.type
_entity_poly.pdbx_seq_one_letter_code
_entity_poly.pdbx_strand_id
1 'polypeptide(L)'
;IEMIGVWDTVKALGFRPPVIWRWIKPKHMFHNHHLGDSIRHGFHALAMDETRAVFSPVMWQSRDDWSGVLEQVWFRGCHSDIGGNLGEYEAARPLANIPLVWMLDKMQGCGLPLPADYHERFSQSVDAPSVGSYRGWSKLFLWRKRRMIGADQSEKIHTSAQNHRYAIEIPEDSYTQEQN
;
A
#
# COMPACT_ATOMS: atom_id res chain seq x y z
N ILE A 1 -5.69 -12.68 -16.93
CA ILE A 1 -5.44 -11.27 -16.56
C ILE A 1 -3.95 -11.13 -16.38
N GLU A 2 -3.30 -10.26 -17.14
CA GLU A 2 -1.84 -10.12 -17.07
C GLU A 2 -1.41 -9.58 -15.71
N MET A 3 -2.02 -8.48 -15.27
CA MET A 3 -1.66 -7.83 -14.02
C MET A 3 -2.89 -7.29 -13.29
N ILE A 4 -2.87 -7.40 -11.96
CA ILE A 4 -3.69 -6.60 -11.05
C ILE A 4 -2.76 -5.74 -10.20
N GLY A 5 -2.88 -4.42 -10.35
CA GLY A 5 -2.22 -3.44 -9.49
C GLY A 5 -3.23 -2.76 -8.58
N VAL A 6 -2.96 -2.72 -7.28
CA VAL A 6 -3.81 -2.04 -6.29
C VAL A 6 -2.98 -1.13 -5.38
N TRP A 7 -3.60 -0.04 -4.93
CA TRP A 7 -3.02 0.89 -3.97
C TRP A 7 -3.83 0.84 -2.69
N ASP A 8 -3.15 0.44 -1.63
CA ASP A 8 -3.58 0.48 -0.24
C ASP A 8 -5.03 0.02 -0.03
N THR A 9 -5.39 -1.14 -0.59
CA THR A 9 -6.72 -1.75 -0.43
C THR A 9 -7.10 -1.82 1.04
N VAL A 10 -8.18 -1.14 1.43
CA VAL A 10 -8.72 -1.18 2.79
C VAL A 10 -10.11 -1.79 2.80
N LYS A 11 -10.50 -2.36 3.94
CA LYS A 11 -11.92 -2.67 4.13
C LYS A 11 -12.68 -1.34 4.18
N ALA A 12 -13.85 -1.30 3.55
CA ALA A 12 -14.82 -0.24 3.80
C ALA A 12 -15.41 -0.39 5.22
N LEU A 13 -14.57 -0.30 6.25
CA LEU A 13 -15.04 -0.02 7.60
C LEU A 13 -15.51 1.43 7.55
N GLY A 14 -16.79 1.61 7.23
CA GLY A 14 -17.44 2.92 7.26
C GLY A 14 -17.08 3.69 8.54
N PHE A 15 -17.08 5.02 8.43
CA PHE A 15 -16.81 5.94 9.53
C PHE A 15 -17.47 5.44 10.83
N ARG A 16 -16.64 5.19 11.86
CA ARG A 16 -17.09 4.78 13.20
C ARG A 16 -16.92 5.95 14.16
N PRO A 17 -17.85 6.93 14.18
CA PRO A 17 -17.80 7.98 15.16
C PRO A 17 -17.99 7.38 16.56
N PRO A 18 -17.31 7.93 17.58
CA PRO A 18 -17.52 7.50 18.96
C PRO A 18 -19.02 7.58 19.30
N VAL A 19 -19.50 6.61 20.09
CA VAL A 19 -20.90 6.45 20.57
C VAL A 19 -21.91 5.89 19.56
N ILE A 20 -21.85 6.25 18.27
CA ILE A 20 -22.88 5.87 17.28
C ILE A 20 -22.62 4.48 16.65
N TRP A 21 -21.39 3.97 16.77
CA TRP A 21 -20.96 2.69 16.17
C TRP A 21 -21.81 1.46 16.54
N ARG A 22 -22.59 1.53 17.64
CA ARG A 22 -23.40 0.42 18.18
C ARG A 22 -24.64 0.16 17.32
N TRP A 23 -24.97 1.12 16.45
CA TRP A 23 -26.12 1.08 15.56
C TRP A 23 -25.75 0.78 14.10
N ILE A 24 -24.44 0.72 13.78
CA ILE A 24 -23.94 0.51 12.42
C ILE A 24 -23.49 -0.95 12.27
N LYS A 25 -24.29 -1.76 11.56
CA LYS A 25 -23.92 -3.14 11.25
C LYS A 25 -22.75 -3.17 10.26
N PRO A 26 -21.71 -4.00 10.48
CA PRO A 26 -20.64 -4.18 9.51
C PRO A 26 -21.21 -4.74 8.19
N LYS A 27 -20.92 -4.08 7.07
CA LYS A 27 -21.27 -4.55 5.73
C LYS A 27 -20.07 -5.21 5.08
N HIS A 28 -20.31 -6.42 4.57
CA HIS A 28 -19.53 -7.24 3.64
C HIS A 28 -18.06 -7.52 4.00
N MET A 29 -17.80 -8.78 4.31
CA MET A 29 -16.46 -9.34 4.41
C MET A 29 -16.04 -9.83 3.03
N PHE A 30 -14.90 -9.35 2.52
CA PHE A 30 -14.20 -10.07 1.46
C PHE A 30 -13.68 -11.36 2.08
N HIS A 31 -14.15 -12.50 1.55
CA HIS A 31 -13.86 -13.81 2.10
C HIS A 31 -12.70 -14.53 1.40
N ASN A 32 -12.19 -13.99 0.29
CA ASN A 32 -11.04 -14.56 -0.42
C ASN A 32 -9.88 -13.56 -0.43
N HIS A 33 -8.78 -13.92 0.25
CA HIS A 33 -7.53 -13.15 0.30
C HIS A 33 -6.51 -13.68 -0.72
N HIS A 34 -6.90 -14.60 -1.59
CA HIS A 34 -6.04 -15.14 -2.63
C HIS A 34 -6.39 -14.55 -3.99
N LEU A 35 -5.37 -14.33 -4.81
CA LEU A 35 -5.56 -14.12 -6.24
C LEU A 35 -6.03 -15.43 -6.88
N GLY A 36 -6.97 -15.33 -7.81
CA GLY A 36 -7.45 -16.46 -8.59
C GLY A 36 -6.44 -16.89 -9.65
N ASP A 37 -6.51 -18.16 -10.06
CA ASP A 37 -5.50 -18.81 -10.91
C ASP A 37 -5.40 -18.23 -12.33
N SER A 38 -6.37 -17.40 -12.75
CA SER A 38 -6.34 -16.69 -14.04
C SER A 38 -5.52 -15.38 -14.03
N ILE A 39 -4.98 -15.01 -12.87
CA ILE A 39 -4.14 -13.81 -12.67
C ILE A 39 -2.68 -14.25 -12.67
N ARG A 40 -1.86 -13.56 -13.48
CA ARG A 40 -0.42 -13.83 -13.59
C ARG A 40 0.42 -13.02 -12.61
N HIS A 41 0.09 -11.74 -12.44
CA HIS A 41 0.82 -10.83 -11.57
C HIS A 41 -0.11 -10.03 -10.66
N GLY A 42 0.22 -9.97 -9.37
CA GLY A 42 -0.46 -9.18 -8.36
C GLY A 42 0.52 -8.23 -7.67
N PHE A 43 0.28 -6.94 -7.75
CA PHE A 43 1.12 -5.91 -7.15
C PHE A 43 0.29 -5.02 -6.24
N HIS A 44 0.71 -4.86 -4.99
CA HIS A 44 0.01 -4.06 -3.99
C HIS A 44 0.96 -3.04 -3.37
N ALA A 45 0.72 -1.75 -3.62
CA ALA A 45 1.42 -0.68 -2.92
C ALA A 45 0.73 -0.38 -1.58
N LEU A 46 1.47 -0.37 -0.47
CA LEU A 46 0.93 -0.28 0.90
C LEU A 46 1.46 0.93 1.67
N ALA A 47 0.57 1.58 2.42
CA ALA A 47 0.91 2.73 3.26
C ALA A 47 1.53 2.31 4.60
N MET A 48 2.79 2.63 4.83
CA MET A 48 3.50 2.28 6.07
C MET A 48 3.12 3.18 7.25
N ASP A 49 2.80 4.46 7.02
CA ASP A 49 2.50 5.45 8.07
C ASP A 49 1.02 5.56 8.44
N GLU A 50 0.16 4.80 7.75
CA GLU A 50 -1.26 4.82 8.04
C GLU A 50 -1.55 4.08 9.36
N THR A 51 -2.09 4.83 10.33
CA THR A 51 -2.40 4.31 11.66
C THR A 51 -3.89 4.26 11.96
N ARG A 52 -4.74 4.90 11.15
CA ARG A 52 -6.19 4.90 11.36
C ARG A 52 -6.72 3.50 11.08
N ALA A 53 -7.29 2.86 12.09
CA ALA A 53 -7.68 1.46 11.97
C ALA A 53 -8.82 1.19 10.98
N VAL A 54 -9.63 2.20 10.65
CA VAL A 54 -10.61 2.09 9.55
C VAL A 54 -9.94 1.87 8.19
N PHE A 55 -8.69 2.31 8.05
CA PHE A 55 -7.84 2.06 6.89
C PHE A 55 -6.89 0.88 7.16
N SER A 56 -7.34 -0.16 7.89
CA SER A 56 -6.56 -1.39 8.01
C SER A 56 -6.50 -2.06 6.63
N PRO A 57 -5.29 -2.44 6.15
CA PRO A 57 -5.13 -2.98 4.82
C PRO A 57 -5.76 -4.37 4.73
N VAL A 58 -6.27 -4.70 3.54
CA VAL A 58 -6.64 -6.06 3.13
C VAL A 58 -5.47 -6.60 2.34
N MET A 59 -4.69 -7.45 2.99
CA MET A 59 -3.53 -8.11 2.37
C MET A 59 -3.99 -9.31 1.55
N TRP A 60 -3.29 -9.57 0.46
CA TRP A 60 -3.31 -10.88 -0.18
C TRP A 60 -2.45 -11.87 0.60
N GLN A 61 -2.74 -13.16 0.42
CA GLN A 61 -1.98 -14.26 0.99
C GLN A 61 -1.32 -15.06 -0.13
N SER A 62 -0.01 -15.26 0.01
CA SER A 62 0.78 -16.10 -0.88
C SER A 62 0.26 -17.55 -0.86
N ARG A 63 0.49 -18.24 -1.98
CA ARG A 63 0.02 -19.59 -2.23
C ARG A 63 1.16 -20.38 -2.87
N ASP A 64 1.58 -21.47 -2.24
CA ASP A 64 2.64 -22.34 -2.77
C ASP A 64 2.19 -23.06 -4.06
N ASP A 65 0.88 -23.22 -4.24
CA ASP A 65 0.27 -23.89 -5.40
C ASP A 65 -0.03 -22.93 -6.57
N TRP A 66 0.38 -21.66 -6.47
CA TRP A 66 0.14 -20.65 -7.50
C TRP A 66 1.44 -20.21 -8.15
N SER A 67 1.50 -20.30 -9.48
CA SER A 67 2.72 -19.98 -10.26
C SER A 67 2.84 -18.52 -10.67
N GLY A 68 1.97 -17.63 -10.16
CA GLY A 68 2.02 -16.21 -10.45
C GLY A 68 3.01 -15.47 -9.55
N VAL A 69 3.17 -14.18 -9.80
CA VAL A 69 4.02 -13.30 -8.98
C VAL A 69 3.14 -12.43 -8.11
N LEU A 70 3.36 -12.47 -6.80
CA LEU A 70 2.74 -11.57 -5.83
C LEU A 70 3.82 -10.71 -5.17
N GLU A 71 3.68 -9.39 -5.23
CA GLU A 71 4.50 -8.48 -4.42
C GLU A 71 3.61 -7.46 -3.69
N GLN A 72 3.79 -7.36 -2.39
CA GLN A 72 3.08 -6.43 -1.52
C GLN A 72 4.10 -5.47 -0.91
N VAL A 73 4.25 -4.29 -1.50
CA VAL A 73 5.37 -3.39 -1.23
C VAL A 73 4.95 -2.22 -0.35
N TRP A 74 5.67 -2.03 0.75
CA TRP A 74 5.45 -0.97 1.73
C TRP A 74 6.23 0.29 1.38
N PHE A 75 5.52 1.42 1.36
CA PHE A 75 6.05 2.74 1.06
C PHE A 75 5.83 3.70 2.23
N ARG A 76 6.71 4.70 2.37
CA ARG A 76 6.53 5.82 3.29
C ARG A 76 5.27 6.60 2.91
N GLY A 77 4.48 7.02 3.91
CA GLY A 77 3.25 7.78 3.72
C GLY A 77 1.99 7.08 4.22
N CYS A 78 0.90 7.84 4.29
CA CYS A 78 -0.44 7.40 4.68
C CYS A 78 -1.26 6.97 3.44
N HIS A 79 -2.50 6.51 3.64
CA HIS A 79 -3.37 6.01 2.56
C HIS A 79 -3.44 6.93 1.33
N SER A 80 -3.62 8.24 1.55
CA SER A 80 -3.66 9.24 0.47
C SER A 80 -2.32 9.44 -0.24
N ASP A 81 -1.20 9.32 0.47
CA ASP A 81 0.13 9.42 -0.14
C ASP A 81 0.36 8.22 -1.06
N ILE A 82 -0.19 7.04 -0.75
CA ILE A 82 -0.05 5.86 -1.62
C ILE A 82 -1.06 5.84 -2.75
N GLY A 83 -2.32 6.18 -2.46
CA GLY A 83 -3.40 6.20 -3.46
C GLY A 83 -3.46 7.46 -4.33
N GLY A 84 -2.67 8.49 -4.04
CA GLY A 84 -2.57 9.71 -4.85
C GLY A 84 -3.68 10.76 -4.66
N ASN A 85 -4.66 10.53 -3.79
CA ASN A 85 -5.71 11.51 -3.47
C ASN A 85 -5.24 12.48 -2.36
N LEU A 86 -4.55 13.54 -2.77
CA LEU A 86 -3.87 14.49 -1.88
C LEU A 86 -4.73 15.69 -1.45
N GLY A 87 -5.95 15.82 -1.97
CA GLY A 87 -6.75 17.04 -1.84
C GLY A 87 -5.98 18.25 -2.39
N GLU A 88 -5.95 19.34 -1.64
CA GLU A 88 -5.24 20.57 -2.02
C GLU A 88 -3.75 20.56 -1.63
N TYR A 89 -3.23 19.47 -1.06
CA TYR A 89 -1.86 19.40 -0.55
C TYR A 89 -0.87 18.87 -1.59
N GLU A 90 -0.70 19.61 -2.68
CA GLU A 90 0.19 19.24 -3.80
C GLU A 90 1.68 19.13 -3.41
N ALA A 91 2.10 19.72 -2.29
CA ALA A 91 3.45 19.53 -1.77
C ALA A 91 3.79 18.05 -1.50
N ALA A 92 2.79 17.19 -1.27
CA ALA A 92 2.98 15.74 -1.11
C ALA A 92 3.04 14.96 -2.43
N ARG A 93 2.80 15.61 -3.58
CA ARG A 93 2.77 14.95 -4.90
C ARG A 93 4.05 14.16 -5.21
N PRO A 94 5.26 14.67 -4.94
CA PRO A 94 6.47 13.90 -5.22
C PRO A 94 6.64 12.65 -4.35
N LEU A 95 6.04 12.61 -3.15
CA LEU A 95 6.00 11.39 -2.34
C LEU A 95 5.04 10.38 -2.95
N ALA A 96 3.85 10.84 -3.36
CA ALA A 96 2.82 9.99 -3.94
C ALA A 96 3.14 9.44 -5.34
N ASN A 97 4.05 10.12 -6.04
CA ASN A 97 4.54 9.64 -7.33
C ASN A 97 5.45 8.40 -7.19
N ILE A 98 6.07 8.16 -6.02
CA ILE A 98 6.94 6.98 -5.82
C ILE A 98 6.16 5.66 -6.00
N PRO A 99 5.06 5.39 -5.26
CA PRO A 99 4.28 4.17 -5.47
C PRO A 99 3.56 4.12 -6.82
N LEU A 100 3.28 5.28 -7.44
CA LEU A 100 2.77 5.34 -8.81
C LEU A 100 3.80 4.84 -9.81
N VAL A 101 5.00 5.41 -9.81
CA VAL A 101 6.08 5.03 -10.73
C VAL A 101 6.47 3.58 -10.52
N TRP A 102 6.58 3.11 -9.27
CA TRP A 102 6.80 1.69 -8.99
C TRP A 102 5.74 0.78 -9.65
N MET A 103 4.45 1.15 -9.59
CA MET A 103 3.41 0.35 -10.24
C MET A 103 3.54 0.38 -11.78
N LEU A 104 3.95 1.52 -12.34
CA LEU A 104 4.22 1.65 -13.77
C LEU A 104 5.41 0.78 -14.19
N ASP A 105 6.47 0.71 -13.38
CA ASP A 105 7.62 -0.16 -13.61
C ASP A 105 7.18 -1.64 -13.63
N LYS A 106 6.31 -2.04 -12.69
CA LYS A 106 5.73 -3.39 -12.68
C LYS A 106 4.88 -3.67 -13.92
N MET A 107 4.06 -2.71 -14.31
CA MET A 107 3.25 -2.79 -15.52
C MET A 107 4.13 -2.95 -16.78
N GLN A 108 5.21 -2.18 -16.89
CA GLN A 108 6.19 -2.32 -17.96
C GLN A 108 6.88 -3.69 -17.94
N GLY A 109 7.27 -4.18 -16.76
CA GLY A 109 7.88 -5.50 -16.58
C GLY A 109 6.97 -6.66 -17.01
N CYS A 110 5.65 -6.49 -16.92
CA CYS A 110 4.65 -7.42 -17.47
C CYS A 110 4.42 -7.25 -18.99
N GLY A 111 5.18 -6.40 -19.67
CA GLY A 111 5.06 -6.16 -21.11
C GLY A 111 3.86 -5.30 -21.52
N LEU A 112 3.23 -4.59 -20.58
CA LEU A 112 2.12 -3.70 -20.90
C LEU A 112 2.65 -2.37 -21.48
N PRO A 113 1.98 -1.82 -22.51
CA PRO A 113 2.47 -0.63 -23.20
C PRO A 113 2.35 0.61 -22.30
N LEU A 114 3.45 1.35 -22.16
CA LEU A 114 3.51 2.64 -21.48
C LEU A 114 4.21 3.68 -22.36
N PRO A 115 3.90 4.98 -22.20
CA PRO A 115 4.65 6.06 -22.84
C PRO A 115 6.12 6.01 -22.41
N ALA A 116 7.07 6.12 -23.34
CA ALA A 116 8.50 5.99 -23.02
C ALA A 116 9.01 7.00 -21.98
N ASP A 117 8.33 8.14 -21.83
CA ASP A 117 8.69 9.25 -20.96
C ASP A 117 8.00 9.21 -19.58
N TYR A 118 7.32 8.11 -19.21
CA TYR A 118 6.52 8.09 -17.98
C TYR A 118 7.31 8.43 -16.70
N HIS A 119 8.58 8.02 -16.62
CA HIS A 119 9.43 8.38 -15.47
C HIS A 119 9.66 9.88 -15.34
N GLU A 120 9.74 10.60 -16.46
CA GLU A 120 10.00 12.06 -16.50
C GLU A 120 8.74 12.86 -16.14
N ARG A 121 7.56 12.28 -16.36
CA ARG A 121 6.27 12.91 -16.10
C ARG A 121 5.92 13.02 -14.62
N PHE A 122 6.57 12.23 -13.77
CA PHE A 122 6.25 12.12 -12.34
C PHE A 122 7.50 12.32 -11.48
N SER A 123 7.75 13.56 -11.06
CA SER A 123 8.84 13.87 -10.14
C SER A 123 8.67 13.11 -8.82
N GLN A 124 9.75 12.52 -8.33
CA GLN A 124 9.74 11.72 -7.10
C GLN A 124 10.67 12.36 -6.07
N SER A 125 10.28 12.35 -4.79
CA SER A 125 11.15 12.80 -3.71
C SER A 125 10.86 12.06 -2.41
N VAL A 126 11.90 11.43 -1.86
CA VAL A 126 11.84 10.75 -0.56
C VAL A 126 11.70 11.72 0.60
N ASP A 127 12.00 13.00 0.40
CA ASP A 127 11.95 14.07 1.41
C ASP A 127 10.65 14.90 1.35
N ALA A 128 9.82 14.70 0.32
CA ALA A 128 8.56 15.42 0.20
C ALA A 128 7.63 15.18 1.41
N PRO A 129 6.87 16.17 1.88
CA PRO A 129 6.00 15.99 3.03
C PRO A 129 4.91 14.95 2.75
N SER A 130 4.48 14.22 3.78
CA SER A 130 3.25 13.41 3.72
C SER A 130 2.04 14.30 3.99
N VAL A 131 0.89 13.98 3.37
CA VAL A 131 -0.42 14.54 3.75
C VAL A 131 -0.70 14.28 5.23
N GLY A 132 -0.24 13.12 5.73
CA GLY A 132 -0.36 12.67 7.09
C GLY A 132 -1.76 12.15 7.43
N SER A 133 -1.86 11.44 8.54
CA SER A 133 -3.12 10.86 9.02
C SER A 133 -3.83 11.73 10.06
N TYR A 134 -3.41 13.00 10.25
CA TYR A 134 -3.91 13.91 11.30
C TYR A 134 -4.43 15.26 10.78
N ARG A 135 -4.59 15.43 9.47
CA ARG A 135 -5.18 16.65 8.89
C ARG A 135 -6.67 16.48 8.60
N GLY A 136 -7.44 17.56 8.79
CA GLY A 136 -8.89 17.62 8.54
C GLY A 136 -9.71 16.57 9.31
N TRP A 137 -10.63 15.93 8.60
CA TRP A 137 -11.52 14.87 9.13
C TRP A 137 -10.78 13.67 9.72
N SER A 138 -9.50 13.49 9.38
CA SER A 138 -8.68 12.37 9.87
C SER A 138 -8.52 12.36 11.40
N LYS A 139 -8.67 13.51 12.07
CA LYS A 139 -8.61 13.64 13.53
C LYS A 139 -9.78 12.94 14.25
N LEU A 140 -10.90 12.73 13.57
CA LEU A 140 -12.08 12.09 14.16
C LEU A 140 -11.91 10.55 14.28
N PHE A 141 -10.89 9.97 13.65
CA PHE A 141 -10.56 8.55 13.80
C PHE A 141 -9.66 8.33 15.02
N LEU A 142 -10.30 8.08 16.15
CA LEU A 142 -9.64 7.92 17.45
C LEU A 142 -8.90 6.59 17.60
N TRP A 143 -9.41 5.50 17.01
CA TRP A 143 -8.75 4.20 17.12
C TRP A 143 -7.62 4.07 16.11
N ARG A 144 -6.40 3.93 16.64
CA ARG A 144 -5.17 3.93 15.85
C ARG A 144 -4.28 2.77 16.25
N LYS A 145 -3.71 2.10 15.25
CA LYS A 145 -2.80 0.98 15.41
C LYS A 145 -1.79 1.01 14.27
N ARG A 146 -0.50 0.78 14.58
CA ARG A 146 0.51 0.58 13.55
C ARG A 146 0.19 -0.69 12.75
N ARG A 147 0.49 -0.65 11.45
CA ARG A 147 0.34 -1.80 10.56
C ARG A 147 1.44 -2.84 10.83
N MET A 148 1.06 -4.10 10.69
CA MET A 148 1.98 -5.23 10.74
C MET A 148 2.59 -5.40 9.34
N ILE A 149 3.90 -5.57 9.29
CA ILE A 149 4.70 -5.72 8.07
C ILE A 149 5.46 -7.04 8.20
N GLY A 150 5.53 -7.81 7.11
CA GLY A 150 6.23 -9.09 7.06
C GLY A 150 5.41 -10.26 7.60
N ALA A 151 4.08 -10.19 7.50
CA ALA A 151 3.19 -11.30 7.84
C ALA A 151 3.09 -12.36 6.72
N ASP A 152 3.38 -11.95 5.48
CA ASP A 152 3.41 -12.80 4.29
C ASP A 152 4.74 -12.64 3.52
N GLN A 153 5.22 -13.72 2.91
CA GLN A 153 6.51 -13.75 2.19
C GLN A 153 6.57 -12.83 0.95
N SER A 154 5.41 -12.44 0.40
CA SER A 154 5.34 -11.50 -0.71
C SER A 154 5.62 -10.05 -0.30
N GLU A 155 5.71 -9.78 1.00
CA GLU A 155 5.89 -8.43 1.51
C GLU A 155 7.33 -7.94 1.37
N LYS A 156 7.50 -6.71 0.88
CA LYS A 156 8.81 -6.04 0.77
C LYS A 156 8.71 -4.60 1.20
N ILE A 157 9.82 -4.02 1.67
CA ILE A 157 9.92 -2.57 1.88
C ILE A 157 10.57 -1.95 0.66
N HIS A 158 9.94 -0.90 0.12
CA HIS A 158 10.52 -0.17 -1.00
C HIS A 158 11.83 0.49 -0.59
N THR A 159 12.82 0.56 -1.50
CA THR A 159 14.13 1.17 -1.25
C THR A 159 14.03 2.60 -0.73
N SER A 160 13.06 3.37 -1.23
CA SER A 160 12.77 4.74 -0.76
C SER A 160 12.32 4.84 0.71
N ALA A 161 12.00 3.71 1.35
CA ALA A 161 11.50 3.64 2.73
C ALA A 161 12.38 2.76 3.65
N GLN A 162 13.54 2.28 3.19
CA GLN A 162 14.42 1.42 4.00
C GLN A 162 14.94 2.11 5.28
N ASN A 163 15.26 3.39 5.20
CA ASN A 163 15.68 4.20 6.36
C ASN A 163 14.50 4.74 7.19
N HIS A 164 13.28 4.33 6.86
CA HIS A 164 12.11 4.78 7.58
C HIS A 164 12.05 4.07 8.95
N ARG A 165 11.67 4.80 10.01
CA ARG A 165 11.63 4.27 11.39
C ARG A 165 10.93 2.92 11.52
N TYR A 166 9.89 2.69 10.72
CA TYR A 166 9.12 1.45 10.77
C TYR A 166 9.75 0.28 10.01
N ALA A 167 10.69 0.56 9.12
CA ALA A 167 11.51 -0.44 8.42
C ALA A 167 12.68 -0.91 9.31
N ILE A 168 13.32 0.02 10.03
CA ILE A 168 14.47 -0.26 10.90
C ILE A 168 14.10 -1.21 12.07
N GLU A 169 12.84 -1.19 12.50
CA GLU A 169 12.36 -2.05 13.59
C GLU A 169 12.08 -3.50 13.16
N ILE A 170 12.27 -3.84 11.88
CA ILE A 170 12.11 -5.20 11.36
C ILE A 170 13.52 -5.83 11.26
N PRO A 171 13.79 -6.96 11.96
CA PRO A 171 15.11 -7.59 11.94
C PRO A 171 15.59 -7.91 10.51
N GLU A 172 16.87 -7.63 10.22
CA GLU A 172 17.48 -7.82 8.89
C GLU A 172 17.32 -9.25 8.34
N ASP A 173 17.23 -10.26 9.23
CA ASP A 173 17.05 -11.67 8.88
C ASP A 173 15.73 -12.00 8.15
N SER A 174 14.80 -11.03 8.06
CA SER A 174 13.55 -11.18 7.31
C SER A 174 13.65 -10.79 5.82
N TYR A 175 14.75 -10.16 5.39
CA TYR A 175 14.92 -9.67 4.01
C TYR A 175 15.75 -10.59 3.10
N THR A 176 16.37 -11.63 3.66
CA THR A 176 17.37 -12.44 2.96
C THR A 176 16.98 -13.91 2.94
N GLN A 177 15.94 -14.26 2.18
CA GLN A 177 15.88 -15.57 1.53
C GLN A 177 15.54 -15.36 0.05
N GLU A 178 16.31 -16.03 -0.81
CA GLU A 178 16.21 -16.05 -2.28
C GLU A 178 16.89 -14.91 -3.07
N GLN A 179 18.22 -14.85 -2.92
CA GLN A 179 19.11 -14.79 -4.09
C GLN A 179 20.18 -15.87 -3.93
N ASN A 180 19.89 -17.09 -4.37
CA ASN A 180 20.86 -18.13 -4.76
C ASN A 180 20.15 -19.20 -5.58
#